data_AF-A0A2U2BYG4-F1
#
_entry.id   AF-A0A2U2BYG4-F1
#
_cell.length_a   1.000
_cell.length_b   1.000
_cell.length_c   1.000
_cell.angle_alpha   90.00
_cell.angle_beta   90.00
_cell.angle_gamma   90.00
#
_symmetry.space_group_name_H-M   'P 1'
#
loop_
_entity.id
_entity.type
_entity.pdbx_description
1 polymer ?
#
loop_
_entity_poly.entity_id
_entity_poly.type
_entity_poly.pdbx_seq_one_letter_code
_entity_poly.pdbx_strand_id
1 'polypeptide(L)'
;METEIDYKKEKELFFSYMLIFAVGAIFLLFIWWLYYDNKSDKKKIEDAFKNNQELICKNNIVSKELGYEFDKKRTYQITNGANIFTIYNCDIK
;
A
#
# COMPACT_ATOMS: atom_id res chain seq x y z
N MET A 1 54.99 -4.56 -1.21
CA MET A 1 54.38 -3.43 -0.49
C MET A 1 53.40 -2.66 -1.38
N GLU A 2 53.80 -2.22 -2.58
CA GLU A 2 52.90 -1.58 -3.57
C GLU A 2 51.70 -2.47 -3.97
N THR A 3 51.93 -3.75 -4.23
CA THR A 3 50.90 -4.72 -4.64
C THR A 3 49.88 -5.06 -3.54
N GLU A 4 50.27 -5.00 -2.26
CA GLU A 4 49.34 -5.22 -1.14
C GLU A 4 48.44 -4.01 -0.88
N ILE A 5 48.97 -2.79 -1.09
CA ILE A 5 48.21 -1.55 -0.95
C ILE A 5 47.16 -1.43 -2.04
N ASP A 6 47.46 -1.89 -3.27
CA ASP A 6 46.54 -1.88 -4.40
C ASP A 6 45.38 -2.88 -4.19
N TYR A 7 45.71 -4.13 -3.82
CA TYR A 7 44.72 -5.17 -3.53
C TYR A 7 43.73 -4.77 -2.41
N LYS A 8 44.22 -4.11 -1.36
CA LYS A 8 43.37 -3.66 -0.26
C LYS A 8 42.38 -2.59 -0.70
N LYS A 9 42.81 -1.64 -1.55
CA LYS A 9 41.94 -0.58 -2.09
C LYS A 9 40.86 -1.13 -3.01
N GLU A 10 41.20 -2.03 -3.92
CA GLU A 10 40.21 -2.65 -4.81
C GLU A 10 39.16 -3.45 -4.04
N LYS A 11 39.59 -4.16 -2.99
CA LYS A 11 38.70 -4.91 -2.10
C LYS A 11 37.73 -4.00 -1.34
N GLU A 12 38.21 -2.90 -0.78
CA GLU A 12 37.34 -1.91 -0.12
C GLU A 12 36.35 -1.27 -1.10
N LEU A 13 36.79 -0.97 -2.32
CA LEU A 13 35.94 -0.44 -3.39
C LEU A 13 34.83 -1.45 -3.76
N PHE A 14 35.19 -2.72 -3.90
CA PHE A 14 34.24 -3.80 -4.19
C PHE A 14 33.19 -3.96 -3.08
N PHE A 15 33.60 -3.95 -1.81
CA PHE A 15 32.66 -4.00 -0.68
C PHE A 15 31.77 -2.77 -0.61
N SER A 16 32.29 -1.58 -0.91
CA SER A 16 31.52 -0.34 -0.98
C SER A 16 30.41 -0.43 -2.03
N TYR A 17 30.74 -0.89 -3.24
CA TYR A 17 29.73 -1.10 -4.29
C TYR A 17 28.71 -2.18 -3.92
N MET A 18 29.15 -3.31 -3.37
CA MET A 18 28.24 -4.36 -2.90
C MET A 18 27.26 -3.86 -1.83
N LEU A 19 27.73 -3.00 -0.92
CA LEU A 19 26.89 -2.41 0.12
C LEU A 19 25.85 -1.46 -0.50
N ILE A 20 26.24 -0.64 -1.47
CA ILE A 20 25.31 0.22 -2.22
C ILE A 20 24.25 -0.62 -2.94
N PHE A 21 24.63 -1.70 -3.61
CA PHE A 21 23.68 -2.60 -4.28
C PHE A 21 22.75 -3.29 -3.28
N ALA A 22 23.27 -3.76 -2.14
CA ALA A 22 22.47 -4.38 -1.10
C ALA A 22 21.43 -3.41 -0.54
N VAL A 23 21.82 -2.18 -0.23
CA VAL A 23 20.91 -1.13 0.23
C VAL A 23 19.84 -0.82 -0.84
N GLY A 24 20.24 -0.72 -2.11
CA GLY A 24 19.32 -0.51 -3.23
C GLY A 24 18.28 -1.64 -3.35
N ALA A 25 18.71 -2.90 -3.24
CA ALA A 25 17.83 -4.06 -3.30
C ALA A 25 16.83 -4.08 -2.12
N ILE A 26 17.30 -3.80 -0.90
CA ILE A 26 16.44 -3.70 0.29
C ILE A 26 15.40 -2.59 0.11
N PHE A 27 15.81 -1.43 -0.42
CA PHE A 27 14.90 -0.31 -0.67
C PHE A 27 13.81 -0.66 -1.69
N LEU A 28 14.15 -1.37 -2.77
CA LEU A 28 13.17 -1.84 -3.76
C LEU A 28 12.20 -2.86 -3.15
N LEU A 29 12.69 -3.79 -2.34
CA LEU A 29 11.83 -4.75 -1.61
C LEU A 29 10.87 -4.03 -0.66
N PHE A 30 11.35 -3.00 0.05
CA PHE A 30 10.52 -2.20 0.93
C PHE A 30 9.40 -1.46 0.18
N ILE A 31 9.72 -0.82 -0.96
CA ILE A 31 8.71 -0.19 -1.81
C ILE A 31 7.69 -1.21 -2.31
N TRP A 32 8.16 -2.38 -2.75
CA TRP A 32 7.26 -3.44 -3.22
C TRP A 32 6.33 -3.94 -2.12
N TRP A 33 6.84 -4.10 -0.90
CA TRP A 33 6.05 -4.48 0.26
C TRP A 33 4.98 -3.43 0.60
N LEU A 34 5.34 -2.14 0.66
CA LEU A 34 4.38 -1.04 0.89
C LEU A 34 3.27 -0.99 -0.18
N TYR A 35 3.61 -1.23 -1.44
CA TYR A 35 2.62 -1.27 -2.52
C TYR A 35 1.66 -2.44 -2.37
N TYR A 36 2.18 -3.63 -2.03
CA TYR A 36 1.36 -4.83 -1.84
C TYR A 36 0.43 -4.71 -0.63
N ASP A 37 0.94 -4.19 0.49
CA ASP A 37 0.19 -3.98 1.72
C ASP A 37 -0.99 -3.04 1.51
N ASN A 38 -0.74 -1.86 0.91
CA ASN A 38 -1.80 -0.91 0.55
C ASN A 38 -2.86 -1.52 -0.38
N LYS A 39 -2.46 -2.37 -1.33
CA LYS A 39 -3.40 -3.07 -2.21
C LYS A 39 -4.24 -4.11 -1.46
N SER A 40 -3.62 -4.82 -0.52
CA SER A 40 -4.29 -5.82 0.33
C SER A 40 -5.36 -5.15 1.18
N ASP A 41 -5.04 -4.04 1.84
CA ASP A 41 -5.98 -3.32 2.71
C ASP A 41 -7.16 -2.71 1.94
N LYS A 42 -6.88 -2.12 0.78
CA LYS A 42 -7.94 -1.66 -0.15
C LYS A 42 -8.92 -2.78 -0.51
N LYS A 43 -8.39 -3.97 -0.80
CA LYS A 43 -9.22 -5.14 -1.13
C LYS A 43 -10.04 -5.61 0.07
N LYS A 44 -9.47 -5.63 1.28
CA LYS A 44 -10.19 -6.00 2.50
C LYS A 44 -11.39 -5.09 2.75
N ILE A 45 -11.23 -3.77 2.62
CA ILE A 45 -12.32 -2.81 2.84
C ILE A 45 -13.42 -2.97 1.78
N GLU A 46 -13.05 -3.19 0.51
CA GLU A 46 -14.04 -3.48 -0.54
C GLU A 46 -14.83 -4.76 -0.26
N ASP A 47 -14.14 -5.82 0.14
CA ASP A 47 -14.77 -7.11 0.38
C ASP A 47 -15.66 -7.06 1.64
N ALA A 48 -15.24 -6.31 2.68
CA ALA A 48 -16.06 -6.02 3.85
C ALA A 48 -17.40 -5.37 3.46
N PHE A 49 -17.36 -4.31 2.64
CA PHE A 49 -18.58 -3.66 2.16
C PHE A 49 -19.45 -4.59 1.30
N LYS A 50 -18.85 -5.36 0.37
CA LYS A 50 -19.59 -6.33 -0.46
C LYS A 50 -20.32 -7.38 0.40
N ASN A 51 -19.68 -7.81 1.48
CA ASN A 51 -20.20 -8.74 2.48
C ASN A 51 -21.13 -8.10 3.51
N ASN A 52 -21.56 -6.86 3.26
CA ASN A 52 -22.52 -6.13 4.08
C ASN A 52 -22.02 -5.75 5.48
N GLN A 53 -20.70 -5.75 5.71
CA GLN A 53 -20.12 -5.21 6.93
C GLN A 53 -20.23 -3.68 6.95
N GLU A 54 -20.42 -3.13 8.14
CA GLU A 54 -20.48 -1.69 8.34
C GLU A 54 -19.08 -1.07 8.22
N LEU A 55 -18.98 0.00 7.44
CA LEU A 55 -17.79 0.84 7.35
C LEU A 55 -18.04 2.17 8.05
N ILE A 56 -16.99 2.78 8.57
CA ILE A 56 -16.98 4.16 9.06
C ILE A 56 -16.28 5.02 8.02
N CYS A 57 -17.03 5.90 7.37
CA CYS A 57 -16.53 6.87 6.39
C CYS A 57 -16.73 8.29 6.92
N LYS A 58 -15.65 9.02 7.26
CA LYS A 58 -15.74 10.39 7.81
C LYS A 58 -16.81 10.53 8.91
N ASN A 59 -16.76 9.65 9.91
CA ASN A 59 -17.70 9.57 11.04
C ASN A 59 -19.15 9.16 10.69
N ASN A 60 -19.42 8.74 9.45
CA ASN A 60 -20.71 8.18 9.06
C ASN A 60 -20.62 6.66 8.98
N ILE A 61 -21.66 5.98 9.47
CA ILE A 61 -21.81 4.54 9.25
C ILE A 61 -22.32 4.34 7.82
N VAL A 62 -21.65 3.46 7.09
CA VAL A 62 -21.90 3.16 5.68
C VAL A 62 -22.01 1.65 5.50
N SER A 63 -23.16 1.21 5.00
CA SER A 63 -23.44 -0.21 4.72
C SER A 63 -24.48 -0.33 3.61
N LYS A 64 -24.64 -1.51 3.02
CA LYS A 64 -25.69 -1.72 2.00
C LYS A 64 -27.08 -1.70 2.64
N GLU A 65 -27.20 -2.04 3.92
CA GLU A 65 -28.45 -1.92 4.69
C GLU A 65 -28.92 -0.46 4.81
N LEU A 66 -27.97 0.48 4.89
CA LEU A 66 -28.25 1.92 4.88
C LEU A 66 -28.42 2.50 3.47
N GLY A 67 -28.57 1.64 2.45
CA GLY A 67 -28.82 2.02 1.07
C GLY A 67 -27.59 2.50 0.30
N TYR A 68 -26.37 2.30 0.83
CA TYR A 68 -25.17 2.61 0.07
C TYR A 68 -24.86 1.50 -0.95
N GLU A 69 -24.52 1.90 -2.16
CA GLU A 69 -24.08 1.01 -3.25
C GLU A 69 -22.85 1.59 -3.96
N PHE A 70 -22.13 0.75 -4.71
CA PHE A 70 -21.03 1.24 -5.54
C PHE A 70 -21.55 2.15 -6.65
N ASP A 71 -20.91 3.32 -6.80
CA ASP A 71 -21.23 4.27 -7.86
C ASP A 71 -20.88 3.67 -9.24
N LYS A 72 -21.87 3.62 -10.14
CA LYS A 72 -21.72 3.02 -11.47
C LYS A 72 -20.79 3.82 -12.40
N LYS A 73 -20.60 5.12 -12.13
CA LYS A 73 -19.78 6.04 -12.93
C LYS A 73 -18.38 6.22 -12.36
N ARG A 74 -18.22 6.12 -11.04
CA ARG A 74 -16.96 6.40 -10.33
C ARG A 74 -16.48 5.16 -9.58
N THR A 75 -15.36 4.62 -10.03
CA THR A 75 -14.72 3.47 -9.40
C THR A 75 -14.39 3.76 -7.95
N TYR A 76 -14.59 2.78 -7.07
CA TYR A 76 -14.24 2.83 -5.64
C TYR A 76 -14.99 3.89 -4.83
N GLN A 77 -16.11 4.41 -5.35
CA GLN A 77 -17.01 5.25 -4.59
C GLN A 77 -18.27 4.49 -4.22
N ILE A 78 -18.77 4.74 -3.01
CA ILE A 78 -20.04 4.23 -2.51
C ILE A 78 -20.96 5.40 -2.21
N THR A 79 -22.24 5.25 -2.56
CA THR A 79 -23.24 6.32 -2.49
C THR A 79 -24.61 5.78 -2.13
N ASN A 80 -25.39 6.56 -1.38
CA ASN A 80 -26.81 6.30 -1.13
C ASN A 80 -27.72 7.31 -1.85
N GLY A 81 -27.18 8.04 -2.82
CA GLY A 81 -27.87 9.12 -3.55
C GLY A 81 -27.78 10.50 -2.89
N ALA A 82 -27.52 10.59 -1.59
CA ALA A 82 -27.31 11.86 -0.88
C ALA A 82 -25.82 12.08 -0.55
N ASN A 83 -25.16 11.07 0.00
CA ASN A 83 -23.76 11.10 0.39
C ASN A 83 -22.93 10.20 -0.51
N ILE A 84 -21.69 10.61 -0.79
CA ILE A 84 -20.73 9.86 -1.59
C ILE A 84 -19.40 9.79 -0.83
N PHE A 85 -18.85 8.59 -0.70
CA PHE A 85 -17.57 8.35 -0.04
C PHE A 85 -16.64 7.52 -0.93
N THR A 86 -15.35 7.82 -0.87
CA THR A 86 -14.31 6.94 -1.42
C THR A 86 -14.09 5.81 -0.43
N ILE A 87 -14.34 4.56 -0.85
CA ILE A 87 -14.35 3.39 0.04
C ILE A 87 -13.01 3.18 0.75
N TYR A 88 -11.89 3.51 0.09
CA TYR A 88 -10.54 3.37 0.66
C TYR A 88 -10.18 4.39 1.74
N ASN A 89 -11.03 5.41 1.95
CA ASN A 89 -10.88 6.38 3.04
C ASN A 89 -11.81 6.03 4.22
N CYS A 90 -12.34 4.81 4.23
CA CYS A 90 -13.22 4.31 5.26
C CYS A 90 -12.54 3.17 6.00
N ASP A 91 -12.91 3.01 7.26
CA ASP A 91 -12.42 1.93 8.11
C ASP A 91 -13.53 0.91 8.34
N ILE A 92 -13.17 -0.35 8.53
CA ILE A 92 -14.13 -1.36 8.97
C ILE A 92 -14.50 -1.02 10.42
N LYS A 93 -15.80 -0.98 10.72
CA LYS A 93 -16.33 -0.66 12.05
C LYS A 93 -15.95 -1.73 13.09
#